data_AF-A0A4Q7V1T9-F1
#
_entry.id   AF-A0A4Q7V1T9-F1
#
_cell.length_a   1.000
_cell.length_b   1.000
_cell.length_c   1.000
_cell.angle_alpha   90.00
_cell.angle_beta   90.00
_cell.angle_gamma   90.00
#
_symmetry.space_group_name_H-M   'P 1'
#
loop_
_entity.id
_entity.type
_entity.pdbx_description
1 polymer ?
#
loop_
_entity_poly.entity_id
_entity_poly.type
_entity_poly.pdbx_seq_one_letter_code
_entity_poly.pdbx_strand_id
1 'polypeptide(L)'
;MSLRLPTDSITVLLGPSVPRRRLMNRLDDATGRCGSGHDAAVVRLRAREADPVGDRLAAVAAARGGDTAMVLVDRLTDGLDAHDRGTVLAALRDLATGGVAVLVDDIDPVAALAVADRALRVDRNGEVAWEELLYLAS
;
A
#
# COMPACT_ATOMS: atom_id res chain seq x y z
N MET A 1 14.15 12.00 -0.61
CA MET A 1 14.10 10.66 -1.22
C MET A 1 12.85 10.61 -2.08
N SER A 2 12.93 10.12 -3.31
CA SER A 2 11.75 9.86 -4.14
C SER A 2 11.60 8.34 -4.34
N LEU A 3 10.38 7.84 -4.19
CA LEU A 3 10.03 6.46 -4.45
C LEU A 3 9.26 6.41 -5.78
N ARG A 4 9.67 5.53 -6.68
CA ARG A 4 8.93 5.28 -7.92
C ARG A 4 8.14 4.00 -7.75
N LEU A 5 6.84 4.06 -7.94
CA LEU A 5 5.96 2.91 -7.89
C LEU A 5 5.41 2.63 -9.28
N PRO A 6 5.35 1.36 -9.71
CA PRO A 6 4.65 1.01 -10.94
C PRO A 6 3.15 1.25 -10.77
N THR A 7 2.51 1.74 -11.83
CA THR A 7 1.05 1.73 -11.93
C THR A 7 0.55 0.29 -12.06
N ASP A 8 -0.76 0.10 -11.90
CA ASP A 8 -1.41 -1.19 -12.07
C ASP A 8 -0.89 -2.29 -11.13
N SER A 9 -0.36 -1.90 -9.97
CA SER A 9 0.41 -2.81 -9.13
C SER A 9 0.29 -2.49 -7.65
N ILE A 10 0.26 -3.57 -6.85
CA ILE A 10 0.45 -3.53 -5.40
C ILE A 10 1.92 -3.78 -5.09
N THR A 11 2.55 -2.82 -4.42
CA THR A 11 3.86 -2.95 -3.80
C THR A 11 3.69 -3.04 -2.28
N VAL A 12 4.20 -4.09 -1.65
CA VAL A 12 4.19 -4.24 -0.18
C VAL A 12 5.52 -3.80 0.43
N LEU A 13 5.48 -3.16 1.60
CA LEU A 13 6.64 -2.86 2.41
C LEU A 13 6.98 -4.07 3.32
N LEU A 14 8.22 -4.54 3.23
CA LEU A 14 8.79 -5.60 4.06
C LEU A 14 9.89 -5.05 4.97
N GLY A 15 10.35 -5.87 5.92
CA GLY A 15 11.36 -5.50 6.91
C GLY A 15 10.76 -5.14 8.29
N PRO A 16 11.52 -4.52 9.21
CA PRO A 16 11.05 -4.30 10.57
C PRO A 16 9.96 -3.21 10.63
N SER A 17 8.95 -3.41 11.48
CA SER A 17 7.74 -2.55 11.54
C SER A 17 8.03 -1.07 11.80
N VAL A 18 8.95 -0.77 12.72
CA VAL A 18 9.32 0.62 13.05
C VAL A 18 9.93 1.37 11.85
N PRO A 19 10.96 0.84 11.16
CA PRO A 19 11.44 1.40 9.89
C PRO A 19 10.36 1.60 8.83
N ARG A 20 9.46 0.62 8.59
CA ARG A 20 8.38 0.77 7.59
C ARG A 20 7.44 1.91 7.94
N ARG A 21 7.00 1.99 9.20
CA ARG A 21 6.15 3.09 9.69
C ARG A 21 6.85 4.46 9.57
N ARG A 22 8.14 4.52 9.87
CA ARG A 22 8.95 5.74 9.67
C ARG A 22 9.03 6.13 8.19
N LEU A 23 9.19 5.17 7.28
CA LEU A 23 9.14 5.43 5.85
C LEU A 23 7.77 5.98 5.45
N MET A 24 6.67 5.32 5.84
CA MET A 24 5.31 5.76 5.52
C MET A 24 5.02 7.18 6.00
N ASN A 25 5.47 7.55 7.20
CA ASN A 25 5.31 8.89 7.74
C ASN A 25 6.18 9.97 7.04
N ARG A 26 7.25 9.57 6.34
CA ARG A 26 8.12 10.49 5.58
C ARG A 26 7.60 10.78 4.17
N LEU A 27 6.72 9.92 3.64
CA LEU A 27 6.11 10.15 2.33
C LEU A 27 5.09 11.28 2.46
N ASP A 28 5.29 12.35 1.68
CA ASP A 28 4.39 13.49 1.63
C ASP A 28 3.41 13.34 0.45
N ASP A 29 2.15 13.17 0.79
CA ASP A 29 1.04 12.91 -0.13
C ASP A 29 0.82 14.09 -1.09
N ALA A 30 1.27 15.30 -0.74
CA ALA A 30 1.15 16.49 -1.59
C ALA A 30 2.22 16.58 -2.69
N THR A 31 3.23 15.70 -2.67
CA THR A 31 4.40 15.78 -3.57
C THR A 31 4.42 14.68 -4.63
N GLY A 32 3.31 13.98 -4.82
CA GLY A 32 3.18 12.91 -5.82
C GLY A 32 3.45 13.42 -7.24
N ARG A 33 4.26 12.66 -8.00
CA ARG A 33 4.56 12.96 -9.40
C ARG A 33 4.50 11.71 -10.26
N CYS A 34 3.97 11.83 -11.48
CA CYS A 34 4.01 10.75 -12.46
C CYS A 34 5.37 10.70 -13.19
N GLY A 35 5.59 9.68 -14.02
CA GLY A 35 6.86 9.47 -14.73
C GLY A 35 7.28 10.63 -15.66
N SER A 36 6.33 11.44 -16.13
CA SER A 36 6.58 12.64 -16.94
C SER A 36 6.74 13.92 -16.11
N GLY A 37 6.63 13.85 -14.78
CA GLY A 37 6.89 14.96 -13.86
C GLY A 37 5.69 15.85 -13.54
N HIS A 38 4.49 15.52 -14.03
CA HIS A 38 3.24 16.19 -13.62
C HIS A 38 2.84 15.77 -12.20
N ASP A 39 2.09 16.65 -11.53
CA ASP A 39 1.47 16.34 -10.25
C ASP A 39 0.52 15.15 -10.38
N ALA A 40 0.58 14.25 -9.41
CA ALA A 40 -0.20 13.03 -9.36
C ALA A 40 -0.87 12.95 -7.99
N ALA A 41 -2.19 12.80 -7.97
CA ALA A 41 -2.94 12.76 -6.72
C ALA A 41 -2.59 11.50 -5.93
N VAL A 42 -2.18 11.70 -4.67
CA VAL A 42 -1.89 10.63 -3.72
C VAL A 42 -2.95 10.65 -2.63
N VAL A 43 -3.54 9.48 -2.35
CA VAL A 43 -4.49 9.31 -1.25
C VAL A 43 -3.90 8.34 -0.23
N ARG A 44 -3.92 8.72 1.05
CA ARG A 44 -3.52 7.83 2.14
C ARG A 44 -4.74 7.23 2.82
N LEU A 45 -4.78 5.90 2.84
CA LEU A 45 -5.80 5.14 3.53
C LEU A 45 -5.24 4.63 4.86
N ARG A 46 -5.93 4.97 5.94
CA ARG A 46 -5.63 4.51 7.29
C ARG A 46 -6.93 4.17 8.00
N ALA A 47 -6.89 3.13 8.83
CA ALA A 47 -7.96 2.81 9.75
C ALA A 47 -7.42 2.71 11.18
N ARG A 48 -8.29 2.96 12.15
CA ARG A 48 -8.08 2.54 13.54
C ARG A 48 -8.49 1.09 13.69
N GLU A 49 -7.92 0.41 14.67
CA GLU A 49 -8.21 -0.99 14.97
C GLU A 49 -9.70 -1.27 15.13
N ALA A 50 -10.45 -0.36 15.77
CA ALA A 50 -11.89 -0.48 16.01
C ALA A 50 -12.77 -0.10 14.81
N ASP A 51 -12.20 0.45 13.73
CA ASP A 51 -13.00 0.84 12.56
C ASP A 51 -13.50 -0.42 11.84
N PRO A 52 -14.80 -0.52 11.53
CA PRO A 52 -15.39 -1.71 10.93
C PRO A 52 -14.90 -1.90 9.48
N VAL A 53 -14.96 -3.15 9.00
CA VAL A 53 -14.59 -3.50 7.61
C VAL A 53 -15.34 -2.66 6.57
N GLY A 54 -16.61 -2.34 6.80
CA GLY A 54 -17.43 -1.53 5.90
C GLY A 54 -16.87 -0.13 5.67
N ASP A 55 -16.39 0.55 6.71
CA ASP A 55 -15.81 1.90 6.61
C ASP A 55 -14.49 1.87 5.83
N ARG A 56 -13.70 0.82 6.04
CA ARG A 56 -12.43 0.62 5.31
C ARG A 56 -12.68 0.39 3.82
N LEU A 57 -13.68 -0.43 3.49
CA LEU A 57 -14.09 -0.67 2.10
C LEU A 57 -14.66 0.59 1.44
N ALA A 58 -15.45 1.39 2.17
CA ALA A 58 -15.95 2.67 1.68
C ALA A 58 -14.80 3.64 1.37
N ALA A 59 -13.75 3.68 2.21
CA ALA A 59 -12.56 4.49 1.96
C ALA A 59 -11.77 4.03 0.71
N VAL A 60 -11.62 2.71 0.50
CA VAL A 60 -11.02 2.16 -0.72
C VAL A 60 -11.85 2.52 -1.96
N ALA A 61 -13.17 2.39 -1.89
CA ALA A 61 -14.07 2.74 -2.98
C ALA A 61 -14.02 4.23 -3.33
N ALA A 62 -13.92 5.12 -2.32
CA ALA A 62 -13.76 6.56 -2.54
C ALA A 62 -12.45 6.88 -3.28
N ALA A 63 -11.36 6.16 -2.98
CA ALA A 63 -10.09 6.35 -3.69
C ALA A 63 -10.18 5.95 -5.18
N ARG A 64 -11.02 4.96 -5.53
CA ARG A 64 -11.26 4.53 -6.91
C ARG A 64 -12.04 5.55 -7.75
N GLY A 65 -12.92 6.33 -7.13
CA GLY A 65 -13.86 7.22 -7.82
C GLY A 65 -13.31 8.58 -8.26
N GLY A 66 -12.03 8.88 -8.02
CA GLY A 66 -11.41 10.17 -8.35
C GLY A 66 -10.16 10.04 -9.24
N ASP A 67 -9.45 11.15 -9.44
CA ASP A 67 -8.19 11.21 -10.21
C ASP A 67 -6.97 10.65 -9.44
N THR A 68 -7.21 9.69 -8.53
CA THR A 68 -6.18 9.12 -7.66
C THR A 68 -5.18 8.33 -8.50
N ALA A 69 -3.92 8.78 -8.53
CA ALA A 69 -2.85 8.09 -9.24
C ALA A 69 -2.11 7.09 -8.33
N MET A 70 -2.09 7.36 -7.02
CA MET A 70 -1.36 6.55 -6.05
C MET A 70 -2.13 6.44 -4.73
N VAL A 71 -2.11 5.25 -4.13
CA VAL A 71 -2.64 5.03 -2.79
C VAL A 71 -1.56 4.51 -1.85
N LEU A 72 -1.44 5.16 -0.70
CA LEU A 72 -0.60 4.74 0.41
C LEU A 72 -1.47 4.11 1.49
N VAL A 73 -1.32 2.82 1.72
CA VAL A 73 -2.10 2.05 2.69
C VAL A 73 -1.27 1.90 3.97
N ASP A 74 -1.71 2.56 5.05
CA ASP A 74 -1.05 2.56 6.37
C ASP A 74 -1.90 1.76 7.36
N ARG A 75 -1.54 0.49 7.54
CA ARG A 75 -2.14 -0.47 8.48
C ARG A 75 -3.66 -0.57 8.36
N LEU A 76 -4.16 -0.56 7.13
CA LEU A 76 -5.59 -0.54 6.85
C LEU A 76 -6.31 -1.81 7.29
N THR A 77 -5.62 -2.93 7.57
CA THR A 77 -6.26 -4.17 8.03
C THR A 77 -6.07 -4.47 9.53
N ASP A 78 -5.51 -3.53 10.29
CA ASP A 78 -5.27 -3.69 11.73
C ASP A 78 -6.57 -3.99 12.50
N GLY A 79 -6.56 -5.00 13.37
CA GLY A 79 -7.74 -5.43 14.14
C GLY A 79 -8.77 -6.29 13.39
N LEU A 80 -8.63 -6.48 12.07
CA LEU A 80 -9.54 -7.36 11.32
C LEU A 80 -9.15 -8.83 11.48
N ASP A 81 -10.13 -9.72 11.40
CA ASP A 81 -9.88 -11.14 11.24
C ASP A 81 -9.35 -11.47 9.83
N ALA A 82 -9.04 -12.75 9.59
CA ALA A 82 -8.48 -13.18 8.31
C ALA A 82 -9.43 -12.99 7.12
N HIS A 83 -10.74 -13.14 7.33
CA HIS A 83 -11.74 -13.03 6.26
C HIS A 83 -11.94 -11.56 5.85
N ASP A 84 -12.14 -10.68 6.83
CA ASP A 84 -12.29 -9.25 6.60
C ASP A 84 -11.01 -8.63 6.05
N ARG A 85 -9.83 -9.06 6.54
CA ARG A 85 -8.54 -8.68 5.97
C ARG A 85 -8.45 -9.06 4.49
N GLY A 86 -8.78 -10.30 4.15
CA GLY A 86 -8.78 -10.77 2.76
C GLY A 86 -9.70 -9.93 1.87
N THR A 87 -10.87 -9.56 2.39
CA THR A 87 -11.84 -8.72 1.67
C THR A 87 -11.28 -7.31 1.38
N VAL A 88 -10.65 -6.67 2.37
CA VAL A 88 -10.01 -5.36 2.17
C VAL A 88 -8.84 -5.44 1.18
N LEU A 89 -7.99 -6.46 1.30
CA LEU A 89 -6.85 -6.66 0.39
C LEU A 89 -7.30 -6.93 -1.05
N ALA A 90 -8.41 -7.67 -1.24
CA ALA A 90 -9.01 -7.85 -2.56
C ALA A 90 -9.54 -6.52 -3.15
N ALA A 91 -10.17 -5.67 -2.34
CA ALA A 91 -10.59 -4.35 -2.80
C ALA A 91 -9.41 -3.45 -3.22
N LEU A 92 -8.27 -3.54 -2.52
CA LEU A 92 -7.03 -2.88 -2.95
C LEU A 92 -6.50 -3.43 -4.27
N ARG A 93 -6.66 -4.74 -4.52
CA ARG A 93 -6.30 -5.35 -5.81
C ARG A 93 -7.13 -4.79 -6.94
N ASP A 94 -8.44 -4.69 -6.76
CA ASP A 94 -9.34 -4.10 -7.74
C ASP A 94 -8.96 -2.64 -8.04
N LEU A 95 -8.59 -1.87 -7.02
CA LEU A 95 -8.07 -0.50 -7.18
C LEU A 95 -6.80 -0.48 -8.03
N ALA A 96 -5.82 -1.35 -7.72
CA ALA A 96 -4.59 -1.44 -8.47
C ALA A 96 -4.85 -1.78 -9.94
N THR A 97 -5.68 -2.78 -10.23
CA THR A 97 -6.02 -3.16 -11.63
C THR A 97 -6.69 -2.05 -12.45
N GLY A 98 -7.15 -0.97 -11.80
CA GLY A 98 -7.73 0.20 -12.44
C GLY A 98 -6.74 1.33 -12.77
N GLY A 99 -5.43 1.11 -12.77
CA GLY A 99 -4.42 2.15 -13.08
C GLY A 99 -3.64 2.66 -11.88
N VAL A 100 -4.08 2.37 -10.65
CA VAL A 100 -3.56 3.02 -9.44
C VAL A 100 -2.30 2.31 -8.93
N ALA A 101 -1.25 3.07 -8.62
CA ALA A 101 -0.09 2.54 -7.91
C ALA A 101 -0.42 2.41 -6.42
N VAL A 102 -0.31 1.21 -5.83
CA VAL A 102 -0.65 0.99 -4.41
C VAL A 102 0.60 0.60 -3.62
N LEU A 103 0.93 1.34 -2.56
CA LEU A 103 1.96 0.98 -1.58
C LEU A 103 1.33 0.55 -0.28
N VAL A 104 1.66 -0.64 0.22
CA VAL A 104 1.05 -1.22 1.43
C VAL A 104 2.07 -1.40 2.54
N ASP A 105 1.88 -0.72 3.66
CA ASP A 105 2.42 -1.13 4.97
C ASP A 105 1.29 -1.70 5.79
N ASP A 106 1.34 -3.00 6.09
CA ASP A 106 0.33 -3.66 6.91
C ASP A 106 0.94 -4.28 8.17
N ILE A 107 0.10 -4.53 9.19
CA ILE A 107 0.51 -5.26 10.38
C ILE A 107 0.80 -6.73 10.07
N ASP A 108 0.06 -7.31 9.11
CA ASP A 108 0.27 -8.65 8.59
C ASP A 108 0.92 -8.56 7.20
N PRO A 109 2.26 -8.45 7.13
CA PRO A 109 2.96 -8.34 5.86
C PRO A 109 2.85 -9.61 5.03
N VAL A 110 2.52 -10.77 5.62
CA VAL A 110 2.34 -12.03 4.87
C VAL A 110 1.03 -12.00 4.10
N ALA A 111 -0.06 -11.57 4.75
CA ALA A 111 -1.34 -11.38 4.06
C ALA A 111 -1.23 -10.31 2.96
N ALA A 112 -0.57 -9.19 3.23
CA ALA A 112 -0.35 -8.16 2.22
C ALA A 112 0.55 -8.64 1.06
N LEU A 113 1.56 -9.46 1.36
CA LEU A 113 2.43 -10.06 0.33
C LEU A 113 1.66 -11.02 -0.58
N ALA A 114 0.64 -11.72 -0.08
CA ALA A 114 -0.15 -12.66 -0.88
C ALA A 114 -0.92 -12.01 -2.04
N VAL A 115 -1.14 -10.68 -2.01
CA VAL A 115 -1.80 -9.92 -3.09
C VAL A 115 -0.85 -8.97 -3.83
N ALA A 116 0.41 -8.90 -3.40
CA ALA A 116 1.39 -7.96 -3.93
C ALA A 116 2.03 -8.49 -5.22
N ASP A 117 2.23 -7.62 -6.21
CA ASP A 117 3.04 -7.95 -7.39
C ASP A 117 4.53 -7.74 -7.12
N ARG A 118 4.86 -6.84 -6.17
CA ARG A 118 6.22 -6.44 -5.85
C ARG A 118 6.40 -6.18 -4.37
N ALA A 119 7.65 -6.20 -3.92
CA ALA A 119 8.00 -5.79 -2.57
C ALA A 119 9.14 -4.78 -2.55
N LEU A 120 9.08 -3.90 -1.55
CA LEU A 120 10.18 -3.03 -1.15
C LEU A 120 10.59 -3.43 0.26
N ARG A 121 11.86 -3.78 0.45
CA ARG A 121 12.41 -4.02 1.77
C ARG A 121 12.91 -2.73 2.37
N VAL A 122 12.47 -2.45 3.60
CA VAL A 122 13.04 -1.41 4.44
C VAL A 122 13.96 -2.07 5.46
N ASP A 123 15.24 -1.69 5.48
CA ASP A 123 16.19 -2.23 6.44
C ASP A 123 16.07 -1.56 7.83
N ARG A 124 16.96 -1.91 8.76
CA ARG A 124 16.97 -1.31 10.12
C ARG A 124 17.41 0.15 10.14
N ASN A 125 18.16 0.59 9.12
CA ASN A 125 18.64 1.96 8.97
C ASN A 125 17.61 2.85 8.25
N GLY A 126 16.56 2.26 7.68
CA GLY A 126 15.53 2.95 6.91
C GLY A 126 15.89 3.14 5.44
N GLU A 127 16.89 2.41 4.95
CA GLU A 127 17.19 2.28 3.52
C GLU A 127 16.14 1.39 2.86
N VAL A 128 15.84 1.70 1.59
CA VAL A 128 14.76 1.06 0.84
C VAL A 128 15.32 0.49 -0.45
N ALA A 129 15.07 -0.80 -0.69
CA ALA A 129 15.45 -1.49 -1.92
C ALA A 129 14.30 -2.37 -2.44
N TRP A 130 14.23 -2.55 -3.75
CA TRP A 130 13.35 -3.55 -4.34
C TRP A 130 13.78 -4.96 -3.92
N GLU A 131 12.80 -5.79 -3.59
CA GLU A 131 13.00 -7.20 -3.25
C GLU A 131 12.37 -8.08 -4.32
N GLU A 132 13.15 -9.05 -4.81
CA GLU A 132 12.63 -10.05 -5.73
C GLU A 132 11.77 -11.07 -4.97
N LEU A 133 10.53 -11.26 -5.44
CA LEU A 133 9.59 -12.22 -4.89
C LEU A 133 9.84 -13.63 -5.43
N LEU A 134 11.06 -14.13 -5.26
CA LEU A 134 11.48 -15.47 -5.75
C LEU A 134 10.71 -16.63 -5.10
N TYR A 135 9.98 -16.37 -4.01
CA TYR A 135 9.27 -17.37 -3.21
C TYR A 135 7.84 -17.72 -3.67
N LEU A 136 7.30 -17.05 -4.70
CA LEU A 136 5.93 -17.28 -5.18
C LEU A 136 5.85 -18.01 -6.54
N ALA A 137 7.00 -18.38 -7.12
CA ALA A 137 7.09 -19.04 -8.42
C ALA A 137 7.24 -20.57 -8.34
N SER A 138 7.03 -21.18 -7.17
CA SER A 138 7.09 -22.64 -6.95
C SER A 138 5.71 -23.26 -6.80
#